data_AF-A0A483E024-F1
#
_entry.id   AF-A0A483E024-F1
#
_cell.length_a   1.000
_cell.length_b   1.000
_cell.length_c   1.000
_cell.angle_alpha   90.00
_cell.angle_beta   90.00
_cell.angle_gamma   90.00
#
_symmetry.space_group_name_H-M   'P 1'
#
loop_
_entity.id
_entity.type
_entity.pdbx_description
1 polymer ?
#
loop_
_entity_poly.entity_id
_entity_poly.type
_entity_poly.pdbx_seq_one_letter_code
_entity_poly.pdbx_strand_id
1 'polypeptide(L)'
;MYYLKNTNFWMFGLFFFFYFFIMGAYFPFFPIWLHDINHISKSDTGIIFAAISLFSLLFQPLFGLLSDKLGLRKYLLWIITGMLVMFAPFFVFIFGPLLQYNILVGSIVGGIYLGFCFNAGAPAVEAFIEKVSRRSNFEFGRARMFGCVGWA
;
A
#
# COMPACT_ATOMS: atom_id res chain seq x y z
N MET A 1 -13.17 29.46 -1.02
CA MET A 1 -13.18 28.02 -0.69
C MET A 1 -12.15 27.75 0.40
N TYR A 2 -12.60 27.51 1.64
CA TYR A 2 -11.74 27.42 2.84
C TYR A 2 -10.70 26.28 2.76
N TYR A 3 -11.01 25.21 2.01
CA TYR A 3 -10.15 24.04 1.86
C TYR A 3 -8.93 24.28 0.96
N LEU A 4 -9.00 25.21 -0.01
CA LEU A 4 -7.87 25.52 -0.92
C LEU A 4 -6.70 26.21 -0.21
N LYS A 5 -6.95 26.90 0.91
CA LYS A 5 -5.93 27.53 1.75
C LYS A 5 -5.36 26.59 2.81
N ASN A 6 -5.91 25.39 2.94
CA ASN A 6 -5.51 24.46 4.01
C ASN A 6 -4.30 23.64 3.57
N THR A 7 -3.15 23.90 4.19
CA THR A 7 -1.90 23.19 3.92
C THR A 7 -2.05 21.68 4.11
N ASN A 8 -2.81 21.23 5.12
CA ASN A 8 -3.00 19.81 5.39
C ASN A 8 -3.80 19.13 4.26
N PHE A 9 -4.77 19.83 3.68
CA PHE A 9 -5.54 19.29 2.55
C PHE A 9 -4.64 18.99 1.36
N TRP A 10 -3.75 19.92 1.00
CA TRP A 10 -2.79 19.70 -0.09
C TRP A 10 -1.75 18.62 0.25
N MET A 11 -1.21 18.60 1.47
CA MET A 11 -0.23 17.58 1.87
C MET A 11 -0.83 16.17 1.85
N PHE A 12 -2.01 15.96 2.44
CA PHE A 12 -2.65 14.63 2.46
C PHE A 12 -3.31 14.26 1.12
N GLY A 13 -3.78 15.25 0.35
CA GLY A 13 -4.24 15.03 -1.03
C GLY A 13 -3.12 14.55 -1.94
N LEU A 14 -1.94 15.20 -1.88
CA LEU A 14 -0.75 14.75 -2.61
C LEU A 14 -0.25 13.39 -2.07
N PHE A 15 -0.30 13.17 -0.76
CA PHE A 15 0.04 11.86 -0.19
C PHE A 15 -0.85 10.75 -0.77
N PHE A 16 -2.16 10.98 -0.86
CA PHE A 16 -3.07 10.05 -1.50
C PHE A 16 -2.75 9.85 -2.98
N PHE A 17 -2.47 10.93 -3.71
CA PHE A 17 -2.08 10.84 -5.12
C PHE A 17 -0.87 9.91 -5.32
N PHE A 18 0.23 10.13 -4.60
CA PHE A 18 1.43 9.28 -4.72
C PHE A 18 1.21 7.86 -4.22
N TYR A 19 0.45 7.68 -3.13
CA TYR A 19 0.14 6.36 -2.59
C TYR A 19 -0.63 5.51 -3.61
N PHE A 20 -1.69 6.08 -4.20
CA PHE A 20 -2.48 5.40 -5.22
C PHE A 20 -1.74 5.24 -6.54
N PHE A 21 -0.82 6.14 -6.88
CA PHE A 21 0.07 5.97 -8.03
C PHE A 21 0.96 4.73 -7.88
N ILE A 22 1.57 4.52 -6.72
CA ILE A 22 2.38 3.32 -6.45
C ILE A 22 1.49 2.07 -6.45
N MET A 23 0.30 2.16 -5.85
CA MET A 23 -0.65 1.05 -5.84
C MET A 23 -1.14 0.71 -7.26
N GLY A 24 -1.34 1.72 -8.12
CA GLY A 24 -1.73 1.58 -9.52
C GLY A 24 -0.61 1.05 -10.42
N ALA A 25 0.66 1.30 -10.07
CA ALA A 25 1.79 0.62 -10.70
C ALA A 25 1.93 -0.84 -10.23
N TYR A 26 1.51 -1.16 -9.01
CA TYR A 26 1.58 -2.52 -8.48
C TYR A 26 0.42 -3.39 -8.97
N PHE A 27 -0.82 -3.06 -8.63
CA PHE A 27 -1.96 -3.99 -8.72
C PHE A 27 -2.26 -4.53 -10.14
N PRO A 28 -2.36 -3.70 -11.19
CA PRO A 28 -2.63 -4.19 -12.54
C PRO A 28 -1.39 -4.80 -13.22
N PHE A 29 -0.19 -4.28 -12.93
CA PHE A 29 1.04 -4.78 -13.56
C PHE A 29 1.60 -6.01 -12.85
N PHE A 30 1.18 -6.33 -11.62
CA PHE A 30 1.73 -7.45 -10.85
C PHE A 30 1.59 -8.81 -11.54
N PRO A 31 0.41 -9.21 -12.07
CA PRO A 31 0.28 -10.47 -12.81
C PRO A 31 1.13 -10.49 -14.08
N ILE A 32 1.20 -9.36 -14.79
CA ILE A 32 1.99 -9.20 -16.03
C ILE A 32 3.48 -9.33 -15.70
N TRP A 33 3.95 -8.68 -14.64
CA TRP A 33 5.34 -8.73 -14.19
C TRP A 33 5.75 -10.13 -13.72
N LEU A 34 4.86 -10.88 -13.07
CA LEU A 34 5.12 -12.27 -12.69
C LEU A 34 5.26 -13.18 -13.93
N HIS A 35 4.36 -13.02 -14.90
CA HIS A 35 4.32 -13.91 -16.07
C HIS A 35 5.35 -13.55 -17.15
N ASP A 36 5.43 -12.28 -17.54
CA ASP A 36 6.22 -11.85 -18.70
C ASP A 36 7.69 -11.60 -18.36
N ILE A 37 7.98 -11.14 -17.14
CA ILE A 37 9.35 -10.80 -16.70
C ILE A 37 9.98 -11.95 -15.91
N ASN A 38 9.22 -12.61 -15.04
CA ASN A 38 9.75 -13.70 -14.21
C ASN A 38 9.41 -15.10 -14.73
N HIS A 39 8.64 -15.22 -15.82
CA HIS A 39 8.23 -16.50 -16.42
C HIS A 39 7.58 -17.48 -15.42
N ILE A 40 6.85 -16.94 -14.43
CA ILE A 40 6.19 -17.70 -13.37
C ILE A 40 4.92 -18.38 -13.92
N SER A 41 4.70 -19.65 -13.54
CA SER A 41 3.50 -20.40 -13.90
C SER A 41 2.25 -19.81 -13.25
N LYS A 42 1.09 -19.96 -13.90
CA LYS A 42 -0.21 -19.55 -13.33
C LYS A 42 -0.52 -20.24 -12.00
N SER A 43 -0.06 -21.48 -11.81
CA SER A 43 -0.20 -22.21 -10.55
C SER A 43 0.55 -21.51 -9.41
N ASP A 44 1.76 -21.06 -9.69
CA ASP A 44 2.64 -20.39 -8.73
C ASP A 44 2.15 -18.98 -8.40
N THR A 45 1.62 -18.27 -9.39
CA THR A 45 0.92 -17.00 -9.18
C THR A 45 -0.23 -17.16 -8.19
N GLY A 46 -0.98 -18.26 -8.26
CA GLY A 46 -2.02 -18.59 -7.27
C GLY A 46 -1.47 -18.72 -5.85
N ILE A 47 -0.30 -19.33 -5.68
CA ILE A 47 0.38 -19.47 -4.38
C ILE A 47 0.81 -18.09 -3.86
N ILE A 48 1.34 -17.22 -4.72
CA ILE A 48 1.74 -15.85 -4.36
C ILE A 48 0.52 -15.06 -3.87
N PHE A 49 -0.59 -15.09 -4.61
CA PHE A 49 -1.83 -14.41 -4.20
C PHE A 49 -2.40 -14.99 -2.90
N ALA A 50 -2.31 -16.30 -2.69
CA ALA A 50 -2.73 -16.94 -1.45
C ALA A 50 -1.87 -16.46 -0.26
N ALA A 51 -0.55 -16.37 -0.44
CA ALA A 51 0.35 -15.85 0.60
C ALA A 51 0.05 -14.36 0.91
N ILE A 52 -0.12 -13.51 -0.10
CA ILE A 52 -0.53 -12.10 0.09
C ILE A 52 -1.83 -12.02 0.87
N SER A 53 -2.82 -12.85 0.53
CA SER A 53 -4.13 -12.87 1.20
C SER A 53 -4.02 -13.31 2.66
N LEU A 54 -3.21 -14.34 2.94
CA LEU A 54 -2.94 -14.82 4.30
C LEU A 54 -2.33 -13.72 5.18
N PHE A 55 -1.29 -13.06 4.70
CA PHE A 55 -0.63 -11.98 5.46
C PHE A 55 -1.52 -10.73 5.56
N SER A 56 -2.27 -10.40 4.51
CA SER A 56 -3.27 -9.34 4.56
C SER A 56 -4.30 -9.58 5.66
N LEU A 57 -4.83 -10.80 5.75
CA LEU A 57 -5.81 -11.18 6.77
C LEU A 57 -5.26 -11.01 8.19
N LEU A 58 -3.97 -11.30 8.40
CA LEU A 58 -3.32 -11.13 9.70
C LEU A 58 -3.01 -9.67 10.02
N PHE A 59 -2.53 -8.90 9.03
CA PHE A 59 -2.11 -7.52 9.25
C PHE A 59 -3.26 -6.52 9.32
N GLN A 60 -4.38 -6.75 8.64
CA GLN A 60 -5.52 -5.84 8.66
C GLN A 60 -6.08 -5.60 10.09
N PRO A 61 -6.39 -6.64 10.91
CA PRO A 61 -6.81 -6.45 12.30
C PRO A 61 -5.74 -5.77 13.16
N LEU A 62 -4.46 -6.17 13.00
CA LEU A 62 -3.35 -5.58 13.73
C LEU A 62 -3.22 -4.08 13.44
N PHE A 63 -3.32 -3.69 12.17
CA PHE A 63 -3.26 -2.30 11.75
C PHE A 63 -4.46 -1.50 12.22
N GLY A 64 -5.65 -2.09 12.24
CA GLY A 64 -6.85 -1.47 12.81
C GLY A 64 -6.63 -1.12 14.29
N LEU A 65 -6.24 -2.11 15.10
CA LEU A 65 -5.96 -1.90 16.53
C LEU A 65 -4.82 -0.92 16.78
N LEU A 66 -3.74 -0.98 15.97
CA LEU A 66 -2.63 -0.04 16.06
C LEU A 66 -3.06 1.38 15.65
N SER A 67 -3.86 1.54 14.61
CA SER A 67 -4.40 2.83 14.17
C SER A 67 -5.25 3.49 15.26
N ASP A 68 -6.02 2.70 16.01
CA ASP A 68 -6.81 3.20 17.11
C ASP A 68 -5.97 3.53 18.33
N LYS A 69 -4.98 2.70 18.68
CA LYS A 69 -4.05 2.98 19.78
C LYS A 69 -3.15 4.19 19.51
N LEU A 70 -2.74 4.39 18.26
CA LEU A 70 -1.91 5.52 17.84
C LEU A 70 -2.73 6.81 17.64
N GLY A 71 -4.03 6.68 17.38
CA GLY A 71 -4.94 7.81 17.16
C GLY A 71 -4.49 8.67 15.96
N LEU A 72 -3.95 9.86 16.25
CA LEU A 72 -3.43 10.83 15.28
C LEU A 72 -1.90 10.82 15.15
N ARG A 73 -1.21 9.85 15.76
CA ARG A 73 0.25 9.75 15.68
C ARG A 73 0.67 9.21 14.32
N LYS A 74 1.47 10.00 13.59
CA LYS A 74 1.97 9.73 12.24
C LYS A 74 2.96 8.55 12.11
N TYR A 75 3.29 7.85 13.19
CA TYR A 75 4.31 6.78 13.19
C TYR A 75 3.99 5.65 12.20
N LEU A 76 2.73 5.21 12.14
CA LEU A 76 2.32 4.15 11.20
C LEU A 76 2.48 4.60 9.74
N LEU A 77 2.11 5.84 9.43
CA LEU A 77 2.32 6.42 8.10
C LEU A 77 3.80 6.51 7.72
N TRP A 78 4.68 6.87 8.66
CA TRP A 78 6.13 6.90 8.41
C TRP A 78 6.69 5.52 8.08
N ILE A 79 6.23 4.49 8.79
CA ILE A 79 6.64 3.10 8.53
C ILE A 79 6.18 2.67 7.14
N ILE A 80 4.91 2.90 6.79
CA ILE A 80 4.36 2.57 5.47
C ILE A 80 5.12 3.33 4.37
N THR A 81 5.37 4.63 4.55
CA THR A 81 6.09 5.45 3.57
C THR A 81 7.53 4.98 3.41
N GLY A 82 8.23 4.68 4.50
CA GLY A 82 9.60 4.15 4.46
C GLY A 82 9.68 2.84 3.69
N MET A 83 8.70 1.95 3.89
CA MET A 83 8.62 0.71 3.11
C MET A 83 8.30 1.00 1.63
N LEU A 84 7.33 1.87 1.32
CA LEU A 84 7.01 2.24 -0.06
C LEU A 84 8.19 2.86 -0.83
N VAL A 85 9.07 3.61 -0.17
CA VAL A 85 10.30 4.13 -0.82
C VAL A 85 11.23 3.00 -1.23
N MET A 86 11.25 1.90 -0.48
CA MET A 86 12.01 0.69 -0.80
C MET A 86 11.31 -0.22 -1.83
N PHE A 87 10.20 0.22 -2.44
CA PHE A 87 9.44 -0.58 -3.41
C PHE A 87 10.28 -1.02 -4.61
N ALA A 88 10.99 -0.11 -5.27
CA ALA A 88 11.81 -0.47 -6.43
C ALA A 88 12.97 -1.43 -6.08
N PRO A 89 13.79 -1.15 -5.03
CA PRO A 89 14.80 -2.10 -4.59
C PRO A 89 14.24 -3.47 -4.19
N PHE A 90 13.09 -3.49 -3.53
CA PHE A 90 12.43 -4.73 -3.12
C PHE A 90 12.03 -5.58 -4.34
N PHE A 91 11.38 -5.00 -5.34
CA PHE A 91 10.94 -5.74 -6.52
C PHE A 91 12.10 -6.27 -7.36
N VAL A 92 13.13 -5.44 -7.57
CA VAL A 92 14.25 -5.77 -8.47
C VAL A 92 15.26 -6.72 -7.81
N PHE A 93 15.69 -6.44 -6.58
CA PHE A 93 16.80 -7.18 -5.95
C PHE A 93 16.36 -8.32 -5.04
N ILE A 94 15.15 -8.25 -4.47
CA ILE A 94 14.67 -9.25 -3.52
C ILE A 94 13.65 -10.15 -4.21
N PHE A 95 12.58 -9.55 -4.73
CA PHE A 95 11.40 -10.29 -5.14
C PHE A 95 11.62 -11.15 -6.39
N GLY A 96 12.17 -10.57 -7.46
CA GLY A 96 12.49 -11.31 -8.69
C GLY A 96 13.45 -12.48 -8.44
N PRO A 97 14.65 -12.26 -7.85
CA PRO A 97 15.60 -13.33 -7.59
C PRO A 97 15.08 -14.41 -6.64
N LEU A 98 14.34 -14.05 -5.58
CA LEU A 98 13.77 -15.05 -4.68
C LEU A 98 12.72 -15.92 -5.36
N LEU A 99 11.88 -15.33 -6.21
CA LEU A 99 10.85 -16.08 -6.93
C LEU A 99 11.47 -17.08 -7.92
N GLN A 100 12.58 -16.72 -8.56
CA GLN A 100 13.32 -17.63 -9.45
C GLN A 100 14.03 -18.75 -8.69
N TYR A 101 14.53 -18.49 -7.47
CA TYR A 101 15.18 -19.51 -6.65
C TYR A 101 14.20 -20.46 -5.96
N ASN A 102 13.19 -19.91 -5.27
CA ASN A 102 12.16 -20.69 -4.60
C ASN A 102 10.87 -19.87 -4.46
N ILE A 103 9.85 -20.30 -5.21
CA ILE A 103 8.52 -19.68 -5.25
C ILE A 103 7.88 -19.59 -3.86
N LEU A 104 8.05 -20.60 -3.00
CA LEU A 104 7.41 -20.61 -1.67
C LEU A 104 7.98 -19.50 -0.77
N VAL A 105 9.32 -19.40 -0.72
CA VAL A 105 10.00 -18.40 0.10
C VAL A 105 9.77 -17.00 -0.47
N GLY A 106 9.83 -16.86 -1.80
CA GLY A 106 9.45 -15.62 -2.48
C GLY A 106 8.02 -15.20 -2.13
N SER A 107 7.05 -16.10 -2.23
CA SER A 107 5.64 -15.85 -1.90
C SER A 107 5.45 -15.38 -0.46
N ILE A 108 6.19 -15.94 0.50
CA ILE A 108 6.12 -15.53 1.91
C ILE A 108 6.67 -14.11 2.08
N VAL A 109 7.86 -13.83 1.55
CA VAL A 109 8.52 -12.52 1.67
C VAL A 109 7.69 -11.43 0.98
N GLY A 110 7.18 -11.70 -0.23
CA GLY A 110 6.27 -10.82 -0.95
C GLY A 110 4.95 -10.65 -0.27
N GLY A 111 4.37 -11.74 0.22
CA GLY A 111 3.10 -11.73 0.93
C GLY A 111 3.17 -10.84 2.16
N ILE A 112 4.26 -10.91 2.93
CA ILE A 112 4.48 -10.02 4.07
C ILE A 112 4.57 -8.57 3.61
N TYR A 113 5.44 -8.28 2.64
CA TYR A 113 5.69 -6.90 2.20
C TYR A 113 4.45 -6.26 1.55
N LEU A 114 3.83 -6.95 0.59
CA LEU A 114 2.67 -6.47 -0.16
C LEU A 114 1.39 -6.49 0.68
N GLY A 115 1.22 -7.51 1.53
CA GLY A 115 0.14 -7.57 2.50
C GLY A 115 0.19 -6.41 3.48
N PHE A 116 1.38 -6.08 4.00
CA PHE A 116 1.59 -4.97 4.92
C PHE A 116 1.43 -3.60 4.25
N CYS A 117 2.13 -3.36 3.13
CA CYS A 117 2.19 -2.02 2.52
C CYS A 117 0.91 -1.61 1.79
N PHE A 118 0.29 -2.55 1.07
CA PHE A 118 -0.86 -2.23 0.21
C PHE A 118 -2.18 -2.68 0.82
N ASN A 119 -2.34 -3.97 1.14
CA ASN A 119 -3.64 -4.48 1.59
C ASN A 119 -4.03 -4.02 3.00
N ALA A 120 -3.09 -3.97 3.94
CA ALA A 120 -3.29 -3.41 5.27
C ALA A 120 -2.95 -1.91 5.33
N GLY A 121 -1.96 -1.47 4.55
CA GLY A 121 -1.54 -0.07 4.49
C GLY A 121 -2.59 0.87 3.90
N ALA A 122 -3.32 0.46 2.86
CA ALA A 122 -4.34 1.30 2.22
C ALA A 122 -5.46 1.71 3.19
N PRO A 123 -6.16 0.76 3.86
CA PRO A 123 -7.20 1.13 4.82
C PRO A 123 -6.63 1.89 6.02
N ALA A 124 -5.37 1.64 6.42
CA ALA A 124 -4.75 2.39 7.52
C ALA A 124 -4.42 3.84 7.15
N VAL A 125 -3.94 4.08 5.93
CA VAL A 125 -3.72 5.42 5.37
C VAL A 125 -5.05 6.15 5.23
N GLU A 126 -6.07 5.49 4.70
CA GLU A 126 -7.41 6.06 4.54
C GLU A 126 -8.01 6.46 5.89
N ALA A 127 -8.01 5.56 6.88
CA ALA A 127 -8.51 5.83 8.22
C ALA A 127 -7.73 6.97 8.91
N PHE A 128 -6.42 7.06 8.71
CA PHE A 128 -5.62 8.15 9.27
C PHE A 128 -5.99 9.50 8.65
N ILE A 129 -6.09 9.56 7.31
CA ILE A 129 -6.42 10.80 6.61
C ILE A 129 -7.85 11.24 6.94
N GLU A 130 -8.78 10.31 7.13
CA GLU A 130 -10.12 10.60 7.64
C GLU A 130 -10.09 11.25 9.04
N LYS A 131 -9.30 10.70 9.97
CA LYS A 131 -9.10 11.31 11.30
C LYS A 131 -8.52 12.73 11.18
N VAL A 132 -7.60 12.96 10.25
CA VAL A 132 -7.02 14.29 10.00
C VAL A 132 -8.00 15.25 9.33
N SER A 133 -8.87 14.75 8.45
CA SER A 133 -9.88 15.55 7.75
C SER A 133 -10.87 16.16 8.73
N ARG A 134 -11.31 15.35 9.72
CA ARG A 134 -12.16 15.80 10.84
C ARG A 134 -11.48 16.87 11.70
N ARG A 135 -10.17 16.77 11.90
CA ARG A 135 -9.39 17.76 12.68
C ARG A 135 -9.14 19.07 11.92
N SER A 136 -8.92 18.98 10.62
CA SER A 136 -8.52 20.11 9.78
C SER A 136 -9.70 20.74 9.03
N ASN A 137 -10.94 20.36 9.35
CA ASN A 137 -12.17 20.83 8.72
C ASN A 137 -12.11 20.73 7.18
N PHE A 138 -11.71 19.58 6.63
CA PHE A 138 -11.85 19.29 5.20
C PHE A 138 -12.58 17.96 4.98
N GLU A 139 -13.27 17.83 3.85
CA GLU A 139 -13.98 16.60 3.49
C GLU A 139 -13.00 15.52 3.02
N PHE A 140 -13.05 14.34 3.64
CA PHE A 140 -12.26 13.17 3.25
C PHE A 140 -12.45 12.83 1.76
N GLY A 141 -13.68 12.88 1.26
CA GLY A 141 -14.01 12.55 -0.13
C GLY A 141 -13.23 13.40 -1.14
N ARG A 142 -13.00 14.69 -0.85
CA ARG A 142 -12.22 15.56 -1.73
C ARG A 142 -10.74 15.17 -1.74
N ALA A 143 -10.17 14.82 -0.60
CA ALA A 143 -8.79 14.35 -0.53
C ALA A 143 -8.65 12.97 -1.23
N ARG A 144 -9.65 12.10 -1.09
CA ARG A 144 -9.66 10.79 -1.73
C ARG A 144 -9.77 10.86 -3.25
N MET A 145 -10.44 11.88 -3.80
CA MET A 145 -10.48 12.14 -5.25
C MET A 145 -9.09 12.35 -5.84
N PHE A 146 -8.18 13.05 -5.15
CA PHE A 146 -6.78 13.17 -5.60
C PHE A 146 -6.10 11.80 -5.68
N GLY A 147 -6.41 10.90 -4.76
CA GLY A 147 -5.97 9.50 -4.84
C GLY A 147 -6.48 8.78 -6.10
N CYS A 148 -7.74 8.97 -6.48
CA CYS A 148 -8.27 8.39 -7.71
C CYS A 148 -7.54 8.90 -8.96
N VAL A 149 -7.13 10.17 -8.99
CA VAL A 149 -6.34 10.72 -10.11
C VAL A 149 -4.95 10.10 -10.17
N GLY A 150 -4.36 9.70 -9.03
CA GLY A 150 -3.10 8.98 -9.04
C GLY A 150 -3.22 7.53 -9.51
N TRP A 151 -4.41 6.92 -9.35
CA TRP A 151 -4.70 5.55 -9.78
C TRP A 151 -5.08 5.44 -11.25
N ALA A 152 -5.81 6.44 -11.77
CA ALA A 152 -6.33 6.49 -13.14
C ALA A 152 -5.22 6.76 -14.16
#